data_AF-A0A961HQ86-F1
#
_entry.id   AF-A0A961HQ86-F1
#
_cell.length_a   1.000
_cell.length_b   1.000
_cell.length_c   1.000
_cell.angle_alpha   90.00
_cell.angle_beta   90.00
_cell.angle_gamma   90.00
#
_symmetry.space_group_name_H-M   'P 1'
#
loop_
_entity.id
_entity.type
_entity.pdbx_description
1 polymer ?
#
loop_
_entity_poly.entity_id
_entity_poly.type
_entity_poly.pdbx_seq_one_letter_code
_entity_poly.pdbx_strand_id
1 'polypeptide(L)'
;FGQNLVNLMKLVTPEKDGQAVLDMDDTVVRGMTVAQAGETLWPPPPVQVSAAPAAAPAGGATPVADKPVKKPMSQQRRFGLIVGLGLLFVLLSAWMPGAILGNFLIFMLSVVIGFYVIGNVH
;
A
#
# COMPACT_ATOMS: atom_id res chain seq x y z
N PHE A 1 3.06 -9.39 15.67
CA PHE A 1 4.37 -10.03 15.42
C PHE A 1 4.25 -11.52 15.13
N GLY A 2 3.53 -12.31 15.94
CA GLY A 2 3.43 -13.78 15.76
C GLY A 2 2.98 -14.25 14.37
N GLN A 3 2.04 -13.56 13.73
CA GLN A 3 1.61 -13.90 12.36
C GLN A 3 2.74 -13.81 11.33
N ASN A 4 3.65 -12.84 11.48
CA ASN A 4 4.79 -12.68 10.57
C ASN A 4 5.81 -13.80 10.76
N LEU A 5 6.02 -14.24 12.01
CA LEU A 5 6.89 -15.37 12.31
C LEU A 5 6.35 -16.67 11.71
N VAL A 6 5.04 -16.91 11.81
CA VAL A 6 4.40 -18.09 11.18
C VAL A 6 4.53 -18.03 9.65
N ASN A 7 4.38 -16.85 9.05
CA ASN A 7 4.53 -16.70 7.61
C ASN A 7 5.99 -16.91 7.16
N LEU A 8 6.96 -16.44 7.94
CA LEU A 8 8.38 -16.71 7.71
C LEU A 8 8.70 -18.20 7.79
N MET A 9 8.19 -18.89 8.81
CA MET A 9 8.41 -20.33 8.96
C MET A 9 7.84 -21.09 7.77
N LYS A 10 6.65 -20.73 7.27
CA LYS A 10 6.08 -21.32 6.04
C LYS A 10 6.96 -21.12 4.81
N LEU A 11 7.64 -19.97 4.71
CA LEU A 11 8.52 -19.64 3.58
C LEU A 11 9.81 -20.48 3.63
N VAL A 12 10.38 -20.65 4.81
CA VAL A 12 11.65 -21.38 5.02
C VAL A 12 11.43 -22.90 5.15
N THR A 13 10.21 -23.36 5.40
CA THR A 13 9.85 -24.80 5.44
C THR A 13 8.77 -25.14 4.39
N PRO A 14 9.08 -25.13 3.09
CA PRO A 14 8.09 -25.32 2.02
C PRO A 14 7.42 -26.70 2.08
N GLU A 15 8.18 -27.74 2.46
CA GLU A 15 7.70 -29.13 2.58
C GLU A 15 6.90 -29.40 3.86
N LYS A 16 6.77 -28.40 4.76
CA LYS A 16 6.08 -28.51 6.07
C LYS A 16 6.61 -29.63 6.96
N ASP A 17 7.84 -30.06 6.73
CA ASP A 17 8.56 -31.09 7.49
C ASP A 17 9.27 -30.52 8.73
N GLY A 18 9.23 -29.20 8.92
CA GLY A 18 9.91 -28.51 10.00
C GLY A 18 11.42 -28.36 9.80
N GLN A 19 11.95 -28.74 8.64
CA GLN A 19 13.35 -28.52 8.28
C GLN A 19 13.50 -27.17 7.59
N ALA A 20 14.25 -26.27 8.22
CA ALA A 20 14.49 -24.95 7.67
C ALA A 20 15.48 -25.03 6.49
N VAL A 21 14.99 -24.76 5.28
CA VAL A 21 15.79 -24.67 4.06
C VAL A 21 15.94 -23.19 3.71
N LEU A 22 17.14 -22.66 3.90
CA LEU A 22 17.48 -21.30 3.51
C LEU A 22 17.89 -21.29 2.04
N ASP A 23 16.91 -21.12 1.16
CA ASP A 23 17.13 -20.92 -0.27
C ASP A 23 17.75 -19.53 -0.52
N MET A 24 19.01 -19.49 -0.95
CA MET A 24 19.72 -18.23 -1.23
C MET A 24 19.36 -17.62 -2.59
N ASP A 25 18.66 -18.37 -3.45
CA ASP A 25 18.12 -17.86 -4.72
C ASP A 25 16.79 -17.12 -4.51
N ASP A 26 16.10 -17.37 -3.39
CA ASP A 26 14.95 -16.56 -2.97
C ASP A 26 15.42 -15.19 -2.45
N THR A 27 15.10 -14.14 -3.23
CA THR A 27 15.38 -12.74 -2.88
C THR A 27 14.89 -12.32 -1.49
N VAL A 28 13.77 -12.88 -1.01
CA VAL A 28 13.20 -12.59 0.31
C VAL A 28 14.09 -13.20 1.39
N VAL A 29 14.42 -14.50 1.27
CA VAL A 29 15.31 -15.21 2.19
C VAL A 29 16.72 -14.60 2.19
N ARG A 30 17.29 -14.31 1.01
CA ARG A 30 18.62 -13.70 0.88
C ARG A 30 18.68 -12.29 1.46
N GLY A 31 17.60 -11.51 1.32
CA GLY A 31 17.51 -10.14 1.85
C GLY A 31 17.40 -10.08 3.37
N MET A 32 16.76 -11.07 4.00
CA MET A 32 16.64 -11.16 5.46
C MET A 32 17.84 -11.87 6.13
N THR A 33 18.58 -12.71 5.39
CA THR A 33 19.71 -13.48 5.93
C THR A 33 20.96 -12.61 6.03
N VAL A 34 21.33 -12.23 7.26
CA VAL A 34 22.50 -11.38 7.55
C VAL A 34 23.80 -12.18 7.69
N ALA A 35 23.71 -13.43 8.19
CA ALA A 35 24.85 -14.32 8.36
C ALA A 35 24.43 -15.78 8.17
N GLN A 36 25.32 -16.59 7.60
CA GLN A 36 25.13 -18.03 7.45
C GLN A 36 26.45 -18.73 7.75
N ALA A 37 26.39 -19.82 8.55
CA ALA A 37 27.55 -20.66 8.86
C ALA A 37 28.80 -19.90 9.40
N GLY A 38 28.60 -18.74 10.05
CA GLY A 38 29.69 -17.91 10.59
C GLY A 38 30.21 -16.83 9.64
N GLU A 39 29.76 -16.80 8.38
CA GLU A 39 30.09 -15.75 7.42
C GLU A 39 29.02 -14.66 7.41
N THR A 40 29.47 -13.39 7.35
CA THR A 40 28.57 -12.25 7.23
C THR A 40 28.20 -12.05 5.76
N LEU A 41 26.92 -12.20 5.44
CA LEU A 41 26.35 -12.08 4.09
C LEU A 41 25.81 -10.67 3.79
N TRP A 42 26.04 -9.74 4.71
CA TRP A 42 25.71 -8.32 4.62
C TRP A 42 26.89 -7.52 4.06
N PRO A 43 26.68 -6.57 3.13
CA PRO A 43 25.42 -6.03 2.64
C PRO A 43 24.71 -6.97 1.66
N PRO A 44 23.36 -6.95 1.61
CA PRO A 44 22.62 -7.80 0.71
C PRO A 44 22.93 -7.35 -0.73
N PRO A 45 23.08 -8.29 -1.67
CA PRO A 45 23.25 -7.94 -3.08
C PRO A 45 22.07 -7.07 -3.52
N PRO A 46 22.27 -6.11 -4.45
CA PRO A 46 21.19 -5.30 -4.97
C PRO A 46 20.09 -6.24 -5.47
N VAL A 47 18.92 -6.18 -4.84
CA VAL A 47 17.77 -6.95 -5.27
C VAL A 47 17.38 -6.40 -6.63
N GLN A 48 17.76 -7.11 -7.69
CA GLN A 48 17.16 -6.91 -9.00
C GLN A 48 15.71 -7.36 -8.84
N VAL A 49 14.86 -6.41 -8.47
CA VAL A 49 13.43 -6.56 -8.66
C VAL A 49 13.27 -7.00 -10.11
N SER A 50 12.80 -8.23 -10.34
CA SER A 50 12.24 -8.61 -11.64
C SER A 50 11.45 -7.41 -12.10
N ALA A 51 11.88 -6.85 -13.23
CA ALA A 51 11.41 -5.59 -13.77
C ALA A 51 9.95 -5.39 -13.39
N ALA A 52 9.63 -4.25 -12.76
CA ALA A 52 8.26 -3.73 -12.75
C ALA A 52 7.67 -4.05 -14.14
N PRO A 53 6.47 -4.66 -14.23
CA PRO A 53 5.95 -5.18 -15.50
C PRO A 53 6.25 -4.16 -16.58
N ALA A 54 7.12 -4.53 -17.52
CA ALA A 54 7.47 -3.65 -18.62
C ALA A 54 6.14 -3.18 -19.18
N ALA A 55 5.94 -1.86 -19.22
CA ALA A 55 4.75 -1.28 -19.81
C ALA A 55 4.55 -1.99 -21.14
N ALA A 56 3.47 -2.78 -21.24
CA ALA A 56 3.18 -3.51 -22.45
C ALA A 56 3.23 -2.49 -23.60
N PRO A 57 3.86 -2.83 -24.74
CA PRO A 57 3.90 -1.93 -25.87
C PRO A 57 2.45 -1.48 -26.15
N ALA A 58 2.26 -0.16 -26.28
CA ALA A 58 1.02 0.43 -26.74
C ALA A 58 0.77 -0.08 -28.17
N GLY A 59 0.18 -1.26 -28.27
CA GLY A 59 0.01 -2.01 -29.50
C GLY A 59 -1.29 -2.79 -29.41
N GLY A 60 -2.32 -2.20 -30.01
CA GLY A 60 -3.67 -2.73 -30.03
C GLY A 60 -4.60 -1.86 -29.21
N ALA A 61 -5.18 -0.85 -29.86
CA ALA A 61 -6.45 -0.30 -29.42
C ALA A 61 -7.48 -1.44 -29.43
N THR A 62 -7.60 -2.16 -28.30
CA THR A 62 -8.88 -2.77 -27.94
C THR A 62 -9.92 -1.65 -28.04
N PRO A 63 -11.04 -1.83 -28.76
CA PRO A 63 -12.08 -0.82 -28.77
C PRO A 63 -12.43 -0.57 -27.32
N VAL A 64 -12.09 0.62 -26.84
CA VAL A 64 -12.47 1.06 -25.51
C VAL A 64 -13.98 1.06 -25.57
N ALA A 65 -14.60 0.02 -25.00
CA ALA A 65 -16.03 0.00 -24.76
C ALA A 65 -16.35 1.35 -24.13
N ASP A 66 -17.16 2.15 -24.83
CA ASP A 66 -17.49 3.53 -24.47
C ASP A 66 -17.78 3.58 -22.98
N LYS A 67 -16.80 4.05 -22.20
CA LYS A 67 -17.01 4.28 -20.78
C LYS A 67 -18.11 5.32 -20.75
N PRO A 68 -19.28 5.03 -20.16
CA PRO A 68 -20.35 6.01 -20.12
C PRO A 68 -19.78 7.26 -19.46
N VAL A 69 -19.79 8.35 -20.22
CA VAL A 69 -19.31 9.65 -19.76
C VAL A 69 -20.15 9.98 -18.52
N LYS A 70 -19.57 9.74 -17.33
CA LYS A 70 -20.24 10.03 -16.06
C LYS A 70 -20.50 11.53 -16.08
N LYS A 71 -21.78 11.91 -16.25
CA LYS A 71 -22.19 13.31 -16.20
C LYS A 71 -21.61 13.91 -14.93
N PRO A 72 -20.90 15.07 -15.03
CA PRO A 72 -20.37 15.71 -13.85
C PRO A 72 -21.54 16.01 -12.91
N MET A 73 -21.43 15.52 -11.68
CA MET A 73 -22.42 15.75 -10.64
C MET A 73 -22.75 17.24 -10.54
N SER A 74 -24.03 17.60 -10.46
CA SER A 74 -24.46 19.00 -10.41
C SER A 74 -23.87 19.70 -9.19
N GLN A 75 -23.52 20.99 -9.34
CA GLN A 75 -22.88 21.79 -8.30
C GLN A 75 -23.70 21.78 -7.00
N GLN A 76 -25.03 21.95 -7.09
CA GLN A 76 -25.93 21.87 -5.93
C GLN A 76 -25.85 20.52 -5.21
N ARG A 77 -25.78 19.41 -5.95
CA ARG A 77 -25.68 18.07 -5.36
C ARG A 77 -24.32 17.84 -4.69
N ARG A 78 -23.24 18.38 -5.26
CA ARG A 78 -21.90 18.37 -4.63
C ARG A 78 -21.89 19.17 -3.34
N PHE A 79 -22.41 20.40 -3.36
CA PHE A 79 -22.53 21.23 -2.16
C PHE A 79 -23.41 20.57 -1.09
N GLY A 80 -24.55 20.01 -1.49
CA GLY A 80 -25.42 19.26 -0.57
C GLY A 80 -24.71 18.09 0.10
N LEU A 81 -23.86 17.35 -0.65
CA LEU A 81 -23.05 16.29 -0.06
C LEU A 81 -21.98 16.80 0.91
N ILE A 82 -21.26 17.86 0.56
CA ILE A 82 -20.22 18.44 1.42
C ILE A 82 -20.83 18.92 2.73
N VAL A 83 -21.94 19.67 2.66
CA VAL A 83 -22.66 20.16 3.82
C VAL A 83 -23.22 18.99 4.65
N GLY A 84 -23.81 17.98 3.99
CA GLY A 84 -24.34 16.79 4.66
C GLY A 84 -23.27 16.00 5.41
N LEU A 85 -22.11 15.78 4.79
CA LEU A 85 -20.96 15.10 5.43
C LEU A 85 -20.39 15.94 6.58
N GLY A 86 -20.31 17.26 6.42
CA GLY A 86 -19.87 18.17 7.48
C GLY A 86 -20.80 18.15 8.70
N LEU A 87 -22.12 18.20 8.48
CA LEU A 87 -23.11 18.12 9.55
C LEU A 87 -23.06 16.76 10.26
N LEU A 88 -22.94 15.66 9.49
CA LEU A 88 -22.78 14.33 10.07
C LEU A 88 -21.52 14.24 10.94
N PHE A 89 -20.40 14.81 10.47
CA PHE A 89 -19.16 14.84 11.25
C PHE A 89 -19.31 15.63 12.56
N VAL A 90 -19.98 16.79 12.53
CA VAL A 90 -20.26 17.59 13.74
C VAL A 90 -21.20 16.86 14.71
N LEU A 91 -22.21 16.15 14.20
CA LEU A 91 -23.09 15.32 15.02
C LEU A 91 -22.34 14.20 15.71
N LEU A 92 -21.45 13.52 14.97
CA LEU A 92 -20.64 12.43 15.52
C LEU A 92 -19.58 12.95 16.49
N SER A 93 -19.02 14.14 16.27
CA SER A 93 -17.93 14.67 17.11
C SER A 93 -18.37 14.94 18.54
N ALA A 94 -19.66 15.20 18.79
CA ALA A 94 -20.23 15.32 20.13
C ALA A 94 -20.10 14.04 20.97
N TRP A 95 -19.96 12.88 20.34
CA TRP A 95 -19.84 11.57 21.00
C TRP A 95 -18.40 11.00 20.95
N MET A 96 -17.45 11.74 20.36
CA MET A 96 -16.07 11.29 20.21
C MET A 96 -15.17 11.75 21.37
N PRO A 97 -14.22 10.90 21.83
CA PRO A 97 -13.14 11.34 22.71
C PRO A 97 -12.28 12.43 22.07
N GLY A 98 -11.87 13.44 22.83
CA GLY A 98 -11.10 14.60 22.31
C GLY A 98 -9.82 14.22 21.52
N ALA A 99 -9.18 13.10 21.86
CA ALA A 99 -8.02 12.58 21.15
C ALA A 99 -8.32 12.23 19.67
N ILE A 100 -9.55 11.80 19.35
CA ILE A 100 -9.94 11.46 17.97
C ILE A 100 -10.00 12.72 17.09
N LEU A 101 -10.41 13.87 17.64
CA LEU A 101 -10.43 15.13 16.87
C LEU A 101 -9.01 15.55 16.47
N GLY A 102 -8.05 15.46 17.39
CA GLY A 102 -6.64 15.75 17.10
C GLY A 102 -6.08 14.83 16.00
N ASN A 103 -6.30 13.52 16.14
CA ASN A 103 -5.85 12.53 15.17
C ASN A 103 -6.52 12.71 13.79
N PHE A 104 -7.80 13.09 13.76
CA PHE A 104 -8.53 13.34 12.51
C PHE A 104 -7.96 14.52 11.74
N LEU A 105 -7.56 15.60 12.42
CA LEU A 105 -6.93 16.76 11.78
C LEU A 105 -5.57 16.40 11.17
N ILE A 106 -4.75 15.62 11.88
CA ILE A 106 -3.47 15.13 11.37
C ILE A 106 -3.70 14.24 10.14
N PHE A 107 -4.70 13.35 10.19
CA PHE A 107 -5.09 12.51 9.06
C PHE A 107 -5.51 13.34 7.84
N MET A 108 -6.41 14.31 8.00
CA MET A 108 -6.83 15.23 6.94
C MET A 108 -5.64 15.95 6.30
N LEU A 109 -4.74 16.49 7.13
CA LEU A 109 -3.56 17.19 6.65
C LEU A 109 -2.62 16.26 5.86
N SER A 110 -2.44 15.03 6.33
CA SER A 110 -1.63 14.02 5.65
C SER A 110 -2.20 13.62 4.28
N VAL A 111 -3.53 13.56 4.13
CA VAL A 111 -4.17 13.30 2.83
C VAL A 111 -3.91 14.45 1.85
N VAL A 112 -4.04 15.70 2.30
CA VAL A 112 -3.77 16.88 1.48
C VAL A 112 -2.30 16.89 1.05
N ILE A 113 -1.37 16.75 1.99
CA ILE A 113 0.08 16.71 1.69
C ILE A 113 0.38 15.57 0.72
N GLY A 114 -0.13 14.36 0.97
CA GLY A 114 0.08 13.21 0.08
C GLY A 114 -0.42 13.45 -1.34
N PHE A 115 -1.59 14.07 -1.50
CA PHE A 115 -2.13 14.46 -2.81
C PHE A 115 -1.20 15.43 -3.55
N TYR A 116 -0.67 16.45 -2.87
CA TYR A 116 0.27 17.40 -3.48
C TYR A 116 1.62 16.76 -3.84
N VAL A 117 2.15 15.88 -2.99
CA VAL A 117 3.42 15.19 -3.24
C VAL A 117 3.32 14.28 -4.46
N ILE A 118 2.25 13.49 -4.57
CA ILE A 118 2.02 12.60 -5.73
C ILE A 118 1.70 13.43 -6.98
N GLY A 119 0.93 14.52 -6.85
CA GLY A 119 0.58 15.38 -7.98
C GLY A 119 1.75 16.18 -8.53
N ASN A 120 2.80 16.41 -7.74
CA ASN A 120 3.98 17.19 -8.12
C ASN A 120 5.15 16.33 -8.65
N VAL A 121 4.92 15.03 -8.93
CA VAL A 121 5.90 14.21 -9.67
C VAL A 121 5.73 14.47 -11.17
N HIS A 122 6.45 15.50 -11.64
CA HIS A 122 6.70 15.72 -13.05
C HIS A 122 7.87 14.87 -13.54
#